data_AF-A0A7C0YTB1-F1
#
_entry.id   AF-A0A7C0YTB1-F1
#
_cell.length_a   1.000
_cell.length_b   1.000
_cell.length_c   1.000
_cell.angle_alpha   90.00
_cell.angle_beta   90.00
_cell.angle_gamma   90.00
#
_symmetry.space_group_name_H-M   'P 1'
#
loop_
_entity.id
_entity.type
_entity.pdbx_description
1 polymer ?
#
loop_
_entity_poly.entity_id
_entity_poly.type
_entity_poly.pdbx_seq_one_letter_code
_entity_poly.pdbx_strand_id
1 'polypeptide(L)'
;MLKGILYRKIVGFFKRRKKGRRELFVKTRTPQEYRRAIRVASNVELAEKTREVMNLRKRLEEALKYIEALEGKMDKETERMLMEEKKRIEKIKRMREYKRFFKRKTALVMVSAYTNEPFLDANGEPRPFWVGEKWVATPYGIKWIPLLAKKKGDTKDIAELETTPPVYLDRNFADFFAEPNLLVYRMKTSGVVPVNVTPDGHFIRPKIPIFLSEFTGELKKEEKHEKGRRKRRKRK
;
A
#
# COMPACT_ATOMS: atom_id res chain seq x y z
N MET A 1 -31.69 -27.57 -57.45
CA MET A 1 -31.40 -26.57 -58.52
C MET A 1 -30.61 -25.33 -58.07
N LEU A 2 -30.19 -25.19 -56.81
CA LEU A 2 -29.46 -24.00 -56.31
C LEU A 2 -27.92 -24.02 -56.48
N LYS A 3 -27.30 -25.18 -56.72
CA LYS A 3 -25.84 -25.29 -56.87
C LYS A 3 -25.31 -24.81 -58.24
N GLY A 4 -26.13 -24.87 -59.29
CA GLY A 4 -25.73 -24.42 -60.65
C GLY A 4 -25.73 -22.89 -60.83
N ILE A 5 -26.55 -22.17 -60.06
CA ILE A 5 -26.69 -20.71 -60.14
C ILE A 5 -25.52 -20.02 -59.42
N LEU A 6 -25.02 -20.58 -58.32
CA LEU A 6 -23.85 -20.05 -57.62
C LEU A 6 -22.56 -20.21 -58.45
N TYR A 7 -22.39 -21.35 -59.14
CA TYR A 7 -21.20 -21.61 -59.95
C TYR A 7 -21.12 -20.66 -61.16
N ARG A 8 -22.26 -20.37 -61.82
CA ARG A 8 -22.29 -19.38 -62.92
C ARG A 8 -22.02 -17.94 -62.45
N LYS A 9 -22.45 -17.56 -61.23
CA LYS A 9 -22.12 -16.24 -60.67
C LYS A 9 -20.65 -16.08 -60.32
N ILE A 10 -20.01 -17.11 -59.76
CA ILE A 10 -18.58 -17.06 -59.39
C ILE A 10 -17.68 -17.08 -60.64
N VAL A 11 -17.97 -17.93 -61.62
CA VAL A 11 -17.23 -17.98 -62.90
C VAL A 11 -17.46 -16.72 -63.75
N GLY A 12 -18.67 -16.14 -63.69
CA GLY A 12 -18.98 -14.86 -64.33
C GLY A 12 -18.29 -13.65 -63.69
N PHE A 13 -17.99 -13.71 -62.39
CA PHE A 13 -17.30 -12.63 -61.68
C PHE A 13 -15.78 -12.63 -61.91
N PHE A 14 -15.17 -13.81 -62.07
CA PHE A 14 -13.74 -13.93 -62.39
C PHE A 14 -13.40 -13.59 -63.86
N LYS A 15 -14.40 -13.48 -64.75
CA LYS A 15 -14.22 -12.91 -66.11
C LYS A 15 -14.28 -11.38 -66.16
N ARG A 16 -14.43 -10.68 -65.01
CA ARG A 16 -14.20 -9.23 -64.96
C ARG A 16 -12.72 -8.94 -65.01
N ARG A 17 -12.23 -8.80 -66.25
CA ARG A 17 -11.14 -7.91 -66.66
C ARG A 17 -9.96 -7.88 -65.67
N LYS A 18 -9.01 -8.80 -65.86
CA LYS A 18 -7.61 -8.36 -65.98
C LYS A 18 -7.56 -7.42 -67.19
N LYS A 19 -7.96 -6.16 -66.99
CA LYS A 19 -7.56 -5.07 -67.87
C LYS A 19 -6.06 -4.99 -67.64
N GLY A 20 -5.30 -5.71 -68.46
CA GLY A 20 -3.86 -5.50 -68.53
C GLY A 20 -3.66 -3.98 -68.63
N ARG A 21 -2.68 -3.46 -67.88
CA ARG A 21 -2.19 -2.10 -68.09
C ARG A 21 -1.86 -2.01 -69.57
N ARG A 22 -2.76 -1.43 -70.35
CA ARG A 22 -2.48 -1.10 -71.74
C ARG A 22 -1.52 0.07 -71.63
N GLU A 23 -0.24 -0.21 -71.78
CA GLU A 23 0.73 0.83 -72.09
C GLU A 23 0.19 1.54 -73.34
N LEU A 24 -0.22 2.79 -73.14
CA LEU A 24 -0.78 3.65 -74.18
C LEU A 24 0.37 4.11 -75.08
N PHE A 25 0.92 3.22 -75.89
CA PHE A 25 1.73 3.64 -77.04
C PHE A 25 0.79 4.04 -78.17
N VAL A 26 0.21 5.24 -78.03
CA VAL A 26 -0.53 5.89 -79.12
C VAL A 26 0.52 6.44 -80.09
N LYS A 27 0.55 5.94 -81.34
CA LYS A 27 1.30 6.59 -82.42
C LYS A 27 0.64 7.95 -82.70
N THR A 28 1.17 8.99 -82.09
CA THR A 28 0.70 10.36 -82.27
C THR A 28 1.19 10.91 -83.60
N ARG A 29 0.28 11.41 -84.44
CA ARG A 29 0.63 11.89 -85.78
C ARG A 29 1.28 13.28 -85.74
N THR A 30 1.16 14.01 -84.61
CA THR A 30 1.84 15.30 -84.38
C THR A 30 2.33 15.48 -82.93
N PRO A 31 3.37 16.31 -82.69
CA PRO A 31 3.87 16.60 -81.34
C PRO A 31 2.82 17.19 -80.37
N GLN A 32 1.80 17.89 -80.91
CA GLN A 32 0.73 18.48 -80.10
C GLN A 32 -0.24 17.42 -79.55
N GLU A 33 -0.59 16.40 -80.34
CA GLU A 33 -1.42 15.28 -79.89
C GLU A 33 -0.73 14.45 -78.81
N TYR A 34 0.59 14.26 -78.93
CA TYR A 34 1.41 13.58 -77.92
C TYR A 34 1.40 14.32 -76.58
N ARG A 35 1.59 15.65 -76.59
CA ARG A 35 1.51 16.47 -75.37
C ARG A 35 0.14 16.40 -74.71
N ARG A 36 -0.94 16.35 -75.51
CA ARG A 36 -2.32 16.19 -74.99
C ARG A 36 -2.53 14.80 -74.38
N ALA A 37 -2.07 13.74 -75.04
CA ALA A 37 -2.19 12.36 -74.55
C ALA A 37 -1.41 12.14 -73.24
N ILE A 38 -0.18 12.67 -73.15
CA ILE A 38 0.61 12.63 -71.90
C ILE A 38 -0.12 13.37 -70.80
N ARG A 39 -0.61 14.59 -71.05
CA ARG A 39 -1.33 15.37 -70.03
C ARG A 39 -2.55 14.63 -69.50
N VAL A 40 -3.31 13.96 -70.38
CA VAL A 40 -4.46 13.14 -69.98
C VAL A 40 -4.01 11.93 -69.16
N ALA A 41 -2.97 11.22 -69.58
CA ALA A 41 -2.43 10.06 -68.84
C ALA A 41 -1.90 10.46 -67.45
N SER A 42 -1.13 11.55 -67.36
CA SER A 42 -0.65 12.10 -66.08
C SER A 42 -1.80 12.53 -65.17
N ASN A 43 -2.86 13.13 -65.71
CA ASN A 43 -4.04 13.50 -64.91
C ASN A 43 -4.80 12.28 -64.38
N VAL A 44 -4.89 11.19 -65.16
CA VAL A 44 -5.51 9.94 -64.72
C VAL A 44 -4.66 9.28 -63.62
N GLU A 45 -3.35 9.24 -63.79
CA GLU A 45 -2.44 8.68 -62.78
C GLU A 45 -2.47 9.51 -61.48
N LEU A 46 -2.47 10.84 -61.57
CA LEU A 46 -2.66 11.72 -60.43
C LEU A 46 -4.02 11.51 -59.76
N ALA A 47 -5.10 11.31 -60.52
CA ALA A 47 -6.43 11.02 -59.97
C ALA A 47 -6.49 9.65 -59.27
N GLU A 48 -5.78 8.65 -59.77
CA GLU A 48 -5.66 7.33 -59.12
C GLU A 48 -4.85 7.44 -57.82
N LYS A 49 -3.71 8.12 -57.85
CA LYS A 49 -2.86 8.32 -56.68
C LYS A 49 -3.53 9.15 -55.58
N THR A 50 -4.26 10.21 -55.95
CA THR A 50 -5.02 11.01 -54.99
C THR A 50 -6.14 10.21 -54.32
N ARG A 51 -6.81 9.31 -55.06
CA ARG A 51 -7.80 8.37 -54.48
C ARG A 51 -7.14 7.35 -53.55
N GLU A 52 -5.98 6.81 -53.92
CA GLU A 52 -5.22 5.90 -53.05
C GLU A 52 -4.83 6.61 -51.74
N VAL A 53 -4.29 7.82 -51.81
CA VAL A 53 -3.94 8.62 -50.62
C VAL A 53 -5.17 8.91 -49.76
N MET A 54 -6.31 9.27 -50.36
CA MET A 54 -7.55 9.51 -49.63
C MET A 54 -8.05 8.25 -48.92
N ASN A 55 -7.99 7.09 -49.58
CA ASN A 55 -8.38 5.81 -48.97
C ASN A 55 -7.43 5.40 -47.85
N LEU A 56 -6.13 5.63 -48.01
CA LEU A 56 -5.13 5.38 -46.96
C LEU A 56 -5.35 6.29 -45.75
N ARG A 57 -5.67 7.58 -45.96
CA ARG A 57 -6.03 8.50 -44.88
C ARG A 57 -7.26 8.03 -44.10
N LYS A 58 -8.32 7.60 -44.79
CA LYS A 58 -9.52 7.03 -44.14
C LYS A 58 -9.19 5.81 -43.30
N ARG A 59 -8.39 4.88 -43.82
CA ARG A 59 -7.95 3.69 -43.06
C ARG A 59 -7.10 4.05 -41.85
N LEU A 60 -6.25 5.07 -41.97
CA LEU A 60 -5.44 5.57 -40.88
C LEU A 60 -6.33 6.16 -39.78
N GLU A 61 -7.31 7.00 -40.13
CA GLU A 61 -8.28 7.54 -39.18
C GLU A 61 -9.09 6.44 -38.48
N GLU A 62 -9.53 5.41 -39.22
CA GLU A 62 -10.23 4.25 -38.66
C GLU A 62 -9.34 3.46 -37.69
N ALA A 63 -8.07 3.25 -38.03
CA ALA A 63 -7.12 2.56 -37.17
C ALA A 63 -6.81 3.35 -35.89
N LEU A 64 -6.66 4.68 -35.98
CA LEU A 64 -6.45 5.54 -34.82
C LEU A 64 -7.66 5.49 -33.86
N LYS A 65 -8.89 5.60 -34.39
CA LYS A 65 -10.11 5.46 -33.58
C LYS A 65 -10.19 4.11 -32.88
N TYR A 66 -9.73 3.05 -33.54
CA TYR A 66 -9.69 1.72 -32.95
C TYR A 66 -8.65 1.61 -31.83
N ILE A 67 -7.47 2.21 -32.02
CA ILE A 67 -6.42 2.28 -30.99
C ILE A 67 -6.94 3.03 -29.76
N GLU A 68 -7.51 4.22 -29.93
CA GLU A 68 -8.09 5.00 -28.82
C GLU A 68 -9.17 4.21 -28.08
N ALA A 69 -10.03 3.48 -28.80
CA ALA A 69 -11.06 2.65 -28.20
C ALA A 69 -10.50 1.44 -27.43
N LEU A 70 -9.34 0.90 -27.85
CA LEU A 70 -8.65 -0.17 -27.13
C LEU A 70 -7.94 0.36 -25.89
N GLU A 71 -7.24 1.48 -25.99
CA GLU A 71 -6.59 2.15 -24.85
C GLU A 71 -7.63 2.46 -23.77
N GLY A 72 -8.76 3.07 -24.14
CA GLY A 72 -9.85 3.34 -23.19
C GLY A 72 -10.51 2.09 -22.59
N LYS A 73 -10.39 0.90 -23.22
CA LYS A 73 -10.82 -0.37 -22.61
C LYS A 73 -9.78 -0.89 -21.63
N MET A 74 -8.50 -0.82 -21.99
CA MET A 74 -7.40 -1.23 -21.10
C MET A 74 -7.38 -0.37 -19.84
N ASP A 75 -7.56 0.94 -19.95
CA ASP A 75 -7.60 1.83 -18.77
C ASP A 75 -8.75 1.45 -17.82
N LYS A 76 -9.94 1.16 -18.36
CA LYS A 76 -11.07 0.70 -17.55
C LYS A 76 -10.82 -0.66 -16.90
N GLU A 77 -10.15 -1.57 -17.60
CA GLU A 77 -9.78 -2.88 -17.05
C GLU A 77 -8.71 -2.76 -15.96
N THR A 78 -7.69 -1.93 -16.16
CA THR A 78 -6.65 -1.68 -15.15
C THR A 78 -7.23 -1.00 -13.91
N GLU A 79 -8.09 -0.01 -14.05
CA GLU A 79 -8.81 0.61 -12.92
C GLU A 79 -9.66 -0.41 -12.15
N ARG A 80 -10.36 -1.31 -12.85
CA ARG A 80 -11.12 -2.39 -12.23
C ARG A 80 -10.24 -3.35 -11.45
N MET A 81 -9.12 -3.80 -12.05
CA MET A 81 -8.17 -4.69 -11.38
C MET A 81 -7.58 -4.02 -10.13
N LEU A 82 -7.17 -2.75 -10.24
CA LEU A 82 -6.67 -1.98 -9.10
C LEU A 82 -7.71 -1.84 -7.99
N MET A 83 -8.98 -1.62 -8.34
CA MET A 83 -10.06 -1.59 -7.34
C MET A 83 -10.29 -2.95 -6.67
N GLU A 84 -10.25 -4.04 -7.43
CA GLU A 84 -10.38 -5.39 -6.87
C GLU A 84 -9.21 -5.76 -5.96
N GLU A 85 -7.98 -5.43 -6.34
CA GLU A 85 -6.80 -5.62 -5.50
C GLU A 85 -6.86 -4.81 -4.22
N LYS A 86 -7.25 -3.53 -4.30
CA LYS A 86 -7.46 -2.68 -3.12
C LYS A 86 -8.49 -3.31 -2.17
N LYS A 87 -9.63 -3.79 -2.70
CA LYS A 87 -10.64 -4.50 -1.90
C LYS A 87 -10.10 -5.78 -1.26
N ARG A 88 -9.28 -6.56 -1.97
CA ARG A 88 -8.64 -7.77 -1.42
C ARG A 88 -7.67 -7.42 -0.30
N ILE A 89 -6.82 -6.41 -0.49
CA ILE A 89 -5.88 -5.94 0.53
C ILE A 89 -6.62 -5.44 1.77
N GLU A 90 -7.69 -4.66 1.60
CA GLU A 90 -8.53 -4.23 2.73
C GLU A 90 -9.15 -5.39 3.48
N LYS A 91 -9.66 -6.41 2.75
CA LYS A 91 -10.20 -7.63 3.38
C LYS A 91 -9.12 -8.34 4.21
N ILE A 92 -7.90 -8.48 3.67
CA ILE A 92 -6.76 -9.08 4.37
C ILE A 92 -6.38 -8.26 5.61
N LYS A 93 -6.32 -6.93 5.50
CA LYS A 93 -6.07 -6.03 6.64
C LYS A 93 -7.12 -6.22 7.73
N ARG A 94 -8.42 -6.21 7.37
CA ARG A 94 -9.51 -6.44 8.33
C ARG A 94 -9.45 -7.81 9.01
N MET A 95 -8.97 -8.85 8.32
CA MET A 95 -8.79 -10.18 8.92
C MET A 95 -7.60 -10.25 9.90
N ARG A 96 -6.59 -9.38 9.72
CA ARG A 96 -5.39 -9.32 10.56
C ARG A 96 -5.47 -8.28 11.67
N GLU A 97 -6.41 -7.35 11.60
CA GLU A 97 -6.57 -6.25 12.54
C GLU A 97 -7.81 -6.43 13.40
N TYR A 98 -7.64 -6.38 14.71
CA TYR A 98 -8.72 -6.34 15.69
C TYR A 98 -8.68 -5.00 16.42
N LYS A 99 -9.78 -4.23 16.40
CA LYS A 99 -9.90 -2.98 17.16
C LYS A 99 -10.94 -3.14 18.26
N ARG A 100 -10.60 -2.70 19.47
CA ARG A 100 -11.47 -2.72 20.64
C ARG A 100 -11.51 -1.36 21.31
N PHE A 101 -12.70 -0.81 21.48
CA PHE A 101 -12.93 0.43 22.21
C PHE A 101 -13.39 0.16 23.64
N PHE A 102 -12.91 0.95 24.59
CA PHE A 102 -13.29 0.83 25.98
C PHE A 102 -14.64 1.48 26.24
N LYS A 103 -15.58 0.71 26.78
CA LYS A 103 -16.84 1.22 27.32
C LYS A 103 -16.66 1.55 28.81
N ARG A 104 -15.85 2.56 29.13
CA ARG A 104 -15.56 2.96 30.52
C ARG A 104 -16.15 4.33 30.86
N LYS A 105 -16.67 4.47 32.08
CA LYS A 105 -17.12 5.75 32.64
C LYS A 105 -15.95 6.66 33.03
N THR A 106 -14.82 6.11 33.45
CA THR A 106 -13.61 6.87 33.80
C THR A 106 -12.77 7.14 32.55
N ALA A 107 -12.22 8.36 32.45
CA ALA A 107 -11.30 8.70 31.37
C ALA A 107 -9.94 8.11 31.69
N LEU A 108 -9.35 7.37 30.75
CA LEU A 108 -7.97 6.96 30.84
C LEU A 108 -7.13 7.98 30.10
N VAL A 109 -6.12 8.54 30.76
CA VAL A 109 -5.17 9.48 30.19
C VAL A 109 -3.84 8.78 30.10
N MET A 110 -3.25 8.74 28.90
CA MET A 110 -1.93 8.16 28.67
C MET A 110 -0.90 9.28 28.52
N VAL A 111 0.20 9.17 29.26
CA VAL A 111 1.28 10.17 29.26
C VAL A 111 2.64 9.49 29.13
N SER A 112 3.60 10.18 28.53
CA SER A 112 4.99 9.77 28.54
C SER A 112 5.53 9.75 29.97
N ALA A 113 6.17 8.65 30.39
CA ALA A 113 6.84 8.58 31.69
C ALA A 113 8.07 9.50 31.80
N TYR A 114 8.58 9.98 30.67
CA TYR A 114 9.78 10.84 30.60
C TYR A 114 9.46 12.32 30.75
N THR A 115 8.34 12.77 30.18
CA THR A 115 7.95 14.19 30.18
C THR A 115 6.66 14.46 30.95
N ASN A 116 5.89 13.43 31.31
CA ASN A 116 4.53 13.53 31.85
C ASN A 116 3.55 14.27 30.93
N GLU A 117 3.88 14.41 29.65
CA GLU A 117 3.04 15.08 28.66
C GLU A 117 2.19 14.07 27.85
N PRO A 118 1.03 14.51 27.34
CA PRO A 118 0.27 13.76 26.35
C PRO A 118 1.03 13.56 25.04
N PHE A 119 0.70 12.50 24.32
CA PHE A 119 1.20 12.29 22.95
C PHE A 119 0.48 13.20 21.97
N LEU A 120 1.19 13.62 20.93
CA LEU A 120 0.66 14.46 19.86
C LEU A 120 0.28 13.62 18.64
N ASP A 121 -0.71 14.08 17.87
CA ASP A 121 -0.99 13.52 16.55
C ASP A 121 -0.07 14.11 15.46
N ALA A 122 -0.28 13.71 14.21
CA ALA A 122 0.48 14.21 13.06
C ALA A 122 0.33 15.73 12.82
N ASN A 123 -0.70 16.36 13.39
CA ASN A 123 -0.94 17.80 13.30
C ASN A 123 -0.39 18.56 14.52
N GLY A 124 0.26 17.87 15.47
CA GLY A 124 0.75 18.45 16.71
C GLY A 124 -0.33 18.66 17.77
N GLU A 125 -1.55 18.12 17.60
CA GLU A 125 -2.60 18.24 18.61
C GLU A 125 -2.47 17.15 19.69
N PRO A 126 -2.65 17.49 20.98
CA PRO A 126 -2.56 16.51 22.05
C PRO A 126 -3.73 15.51 22.02
N ARG A 127 -3.38 14.23 22.14
CA ARG A 127 -4.28 13.08 22.20
C ARG A 127 -4.15 12.38 23.56
N PRO A 128 -4.60 13.00 24.66
CA PRO A 128 -4.36 12.47 26.00
C PRO A 128 -5.17 11.22 26.31
N PHE A 129 -6.35 11.03 25.69
CA PHE A 129 -7.29 10.00 26.15
C PHE A 129 -7.07 8.65 25.50
N TRP A 130 -6.76 7.63 26.29
CA TRP A 130 -6.67 6.25 25.83
C TRP A 130 -8.08 5.63 25.75
N VAL A 131 -8.60 5.52 24.53
CA VAL A 131 -9.99 5.11 24.25
C VAL A 131 -10.13 3.67 23.78
N GLY A 132 -9.03 3.01 23.42
CA GLY A 132 -9.07 1.63 22.97
C GLY A 132 -7.71 1.05 22.60
N GLU A 133 -7.75 -0.11 21.98
CA GLU A 133 -6.58 -0.85 21.53
C GLU A 133 -6.80 -1.45 20.13
N LYS A 134 -5.74 -1.52 19.35
CA LYS A 134 -5.67 -2.18 18.06
C LYS A 134 -4.61 -3.26 18.12
N TRP A 135 -4.97 -4.46 17.70
CA TRP A 135 -4.10 -5.62 17.62
C TRP A 135 -3.91 -5.96 16.15
N VAL A 136 -2.66 -6.09 15.71
CA VAL A 136 -2.31 -6.38 14.32
C VAL A 136 -1.49 -7.66 14.28
N ALA A 137 -2.01 -8.68 13.61
CA ALA A 137 -1.30 -9.93 13.37
C ALA A 137 -0.16 -9.69 12.36
N THR A 138 1.08 -9.90 12.81
CA THR A 138 2.29 -9.81 11.99
C THR A 138 3.04 -11.15 12.01
N PRO A 139 3.99 -11.39 11.08
CA PRO A 139 4.81 -12.60 11.11
C PRO A 139 5.60 -12.80 12.42
N TYR A 140 5.86 -11.72 13.18
CA TYR A 140 6.62 -11.76 14.43
C TYR A 140 5.76 -11.92 15.69
N GLY A 141 4.43 -11.88 15.57
CA GLY A 141 3.50 -11.90 16.71
C GLY A 141 2.38 -10.87 16.56
N ILE A 142 1.64 -10.64 17.65
CA ILE A 142 0.52 -9.69 17.68
C ILE A 142 1.05 -8.31 18.13
N LYS A 143 1.19 -7.38 17.18
CA LYS A 143 1.54 -5.98 17.47
C LYS A 143 0.37 -5.33 18.20
N TRP A 144 0.64 -4.69 19.32
CA TRP A 144 -0.35 -3.96 20.12
C TRP A 144 -0.15 -2.46 19.95
N ILE A 145 -1.23 -1.73 19.71
CA ILE A 145 -1.22 -0.29 19.45
C ILE A 145 -2.33 0.36 20.28
N PRO A 146 -2.01 1.31 21.18
CA PRO A 146 -3.04 2.07 21.87
C PRO A 146 -3.72 3.07 20.93
N LEU A 147 -5.02 3.24 21.11
CA LEU A 147 -5.86 4.19 20.39
C LEU A 147 -6.11 5.41 21.28
N LEU A 148 -5.66 6.58 20.83
CA LEU A 148 -5.71 7.83 21.57
C LEU A 148 -6.70 8.81 20.93
N ALA A 149 -7.35 9.65 21.74
CA ALA A 149 -8.32 10.63 21.27
C ALA A 149 -8.12 11.99 21.95
N LYS A 150 -8.62 13.04 21.30
CA LYS A 150 -8.65 14.41 21.83
C LYS A 150 -9.68 14.59 22.94
N LYS A 151 -10.81 13.89 22.84
CA LYS A 151 -11.89 13.92 23.82
C LYS A 151 -12.16 12.53 24.39
N LYS A 152 -12.54 12.49 25.67
CA LYS A 152 -12.93 11.26 26.35
C LYS A 152 -14.10 10.57 25.63
N GLY A 153 -13.91 9.31 25.28
CA GLY A 153 -14.95 8.48 24.65
C GLY A 153 -15.20 8.80 23.17
N ASP A 154 -14.37 9.64 22.55
CA ASP A 154 -14.44 9.87 21.12
C ASP A 154 -13.88 8.65 20.37
N THR A 155 -14.72 8.07 19.51
CA THR A 155 -14.38 6.93 18.66
C THR A 155 -14.36 7.31 17.17
N LYS A 156 -14.54 8.58 16.83
CA LYS A 156 -14.52 9.08 15.44
C LYS A 156 -13.17 9.68 15.10
N ASP A 157 -12.56 10.43 16.02
CA ASP A 157 -11.28 11.09 15.83
C ASP A 157 -10.19 10.45 16.71
N ILE A 158 -9.51 9.46 16.15
CA ILE A 158 -8.59 8.56 16.85
C ILE A 158 -7.21 8.60 16.20
N ALA A 159 -6.17 8.79 17.02
CA ALA A 159 -4.78 8.60 16.66
C ALA A 159 -4.28 7.23 17.12
N GLU A 160 -3.45 6.58 16.31
CA GLU A 160 -2.77 5.33 16.64
C GLU A 160 -1.38 5.68 17.20
N LEU A 161 -1.08 5.33 18.46
CA LEU A 161 0.26 5.55 19.02
C LEU A 161 1.19 4.41 18.57
N GLU A 162 1.76 4.56 17.38
CA GLU A 162 2.79 3.66 16.90
C GLU A 162 4.11 3.89 17.64
N THR A 163 4.82 2.79 17.92
CA THR A 163 6.06 2.80 18.68
C THR A 163 7.22 2.21 17.89
N THR A 164 8.41 2.76 18.10
CA THR A 164 9.67 2.24 17.54
C THR A 164 10.65 1.93 18.66
N PRO A 165 11.04 0.66 18.88
CA PRO A 165 10.55 -0.57 18.24
C PRO A 165 9.08 -0.90 18.63
N PRO A 166 8.39 -1.72 17.82
CA PRO A 166 6.98 -2.04 18.07
C PRO A 166 6.78 -2.85 19.36
N VAL A 167 5.60 -2.65 19.96
CA VAL A 167 5.13 -3.42 21.12
C VAL A 167 4.35 -4.64 20.63
N TYR A 168 4.74 -5.80 21.13
CA TYR A 168 4.13 -7.11 20.89
C TYR A 168 3.56 -7.66 22.19
N LEU A 169 2.33 -8.19 22.13
CA LEU A 169 1.62 -8.74 23.30
C LEU A 169 2.43 -9.81 24.03
N ASP A 170 3.13 -10.66 23.28
CA ASP A 170 3.89 -11.81 23.75
C ASP A 170 5.33 -11.49 24.22
N ARG A 171 5.82 -10.26 24.00
CA ARG A 171 7.26 -9.95 24.18
C ARG A 171 7.54 -8.82 25.15
N ASN A 172 6.90 -7.67 24.98
CA ASN A 172 7.26 -6.41 25.62
C ASN A 172 6.05 -5.57 26.03
N PHE A 173 4.86 -6.18 26.08
CA PHE A 173 3.64 -5.48 26.48
C PHE A 173 3.66 -4.99 27.92
N ALA A 174 4.18 -5.79 28.87
CA ALA A 174 4.29 -5.36 30.25
C ALA A 174 5.25 -4.16 30.41
N ASP A 175 6.38 -4.22 29.70
CA ASP A 175 7.42 -3.18 29.67
C ASP A 175 6.94 -1.84 29.09
N PHE A 176 5.83 -1.83 28.34
CA PHE A 176 5.23 -0.61 27.82
C PHE A 176 4.77 0.33 28.93
N PHE A 177 4.29 -0.21 30.04
CA PHE A 177 3.84 0.58 31.18
C PHE A 177 5.01 0.87 32.10
N ALA A 178 5.11 2.11 32.59
CA ALA A 178 6.17 2.50 33.53
C ALA A 178 6.10 1.70 34.83
N GLU A 179 4.88 1.41 35.29
CA GLU A 179 4.61 0.65 36.51
C GLU A 179 3.58 -0.45 36.21
N PRO A 180 3.99 -1.59 35.62
CA PRO A 180 3.04 -2.63 35.20
C PRO A 180 2.25 -3.20 36.38
N ASN A 181 2.89 -3.33 37.54
CA ASN A 181 2.27 -3.85 38.76
C ASN A 181 1.17 -2.92 39.32
N LEU A 182 1.23 -1.62 39.02
CA LEU A 182 0.28 -0.62 39.51
C LEU A 182 -0.74 -0.19 38.44
N LEU A 183 -0.67 -0.75 37.23
CA LEU A 183 -1.53 -0.39 36.10
C LEU A 183 -3.02 -0.43 36.47
N VAL A 184 -3.48 -1.57 37.01
CA VAL A 184 -4.89 -1.76 37.37
C VAL A 184 -5.34 -0.76 38.43
N TYR A 185 -4.48 -0.47 39.39
CA TYR A 185 -4.75 0.52 40.43
C TYR A 185 -4.87 1.93 39.83
N ARG A 186 -3.88 2.36 39.05
CA ARG A 186 -3.89 3.68 38.36
C ARG A 186 -5.11 3.84 37.45
N MET A 187 -5.47 2.79 36.71
CA MET A 187 -6.66 2.79 35.84
C MET A 187 -8.00 2.91 36.61
N LYS A 188 -8.02 2.64 37.92
CA LYS A 188 -9.22 2.76 38.78
C LYS A 188 -9.25 4.08 39.55
N THR A 189 -8.10 4.57 40.01
CA THR A 189 -8.02 5.75 40.90
C THR A 189 -7.77 7.04 40.13
N SER A 190 -6.55 7.24 39.63
CA SER A 190 -6.15 8.48 38.96
C SER A 190 -6.64 8.57 37.51
N GLY A 191 -6.84 7.42 36.86
CA GLY A 191 -7.07 7.35 35.42
C GLY A 191 -5.83 7.68 34.58
N VAL A 192 -4.70 8.02 35.19
CA VAL A 192 -3.46 8.40 34.48
C VAL A 192 -2.53 7.20 34.39
N VAL A 193 -2.16 6.85 33.16
CA VAL A 193 -1.33 5.70 32.81
C VAL A 193 -0.02 6.19 32.20
N PRO A 194 1.08 6.23 32.97
CA PRO A 194 2.40 6.54 32.44
C PRO A 194 2.97 5.36 31.65
N VAL A 195 3.55 5.65 30.48
CA VAL A 195 4.10 4.65 29.56
C VAL A 195 5.54 4.98 29.19
N ASN A 196 6.35 3.94 28.95
CA ASN A 196 7.77 4.06 28.62
C ASN A 196 8.00 4.39 27.14
N VAL A 197 7.28 5.39 26.64
CA VAL A 197 7.38 5.90 25.27
C VAL A 197 7.75 7.37 25.32
N THR A 198 8.77 7.78 24.56
CA THR A 198 9.13 9.19 24.43
C THR A 198 8.05 9.95 23.64
N PRO A 199 7.98 11.29 23.75
CA PRO A 199 7.05 12.08 22.92
C PRO A 199 7.20 11.82 21.42
N ASP A 200 8.42 11.50 20.96
CA ASP A 200 8.74 11.15 19.58
C ASP A 200 8.34 9.71 19.17
N GLY A 201 7.63 8.98 20.03
CA GLY A 201 7.15 7.62 19.74
C GLY A 201 8.20 6.52 19.90
N HIS A 202 9.34 6.78 20.54
CA HIS A 202 10.35 5.75 20.79
C HIS A 202 10.03 4.97 22.07
N PHE A 203 9.89 3.64 21.94
CA PHE A 203 9.65 2.76 23.07
C PHE A 203 10.97 2.34 23.72
N ILE A 204 11.16 2.72 24.98
CA ILE A 204 12.36 2.41 25.74
C ILE A 204 12.01 1.34 26.78
N ARG A 205 12.60 0.15 26.63
CA ARG A 205 12.39 -0.90 27.64
C ARG A 205 13.04 -0.47 28.96
N PRO A 206 12.33 -0.57 30.10
CA PRO A 206 12.95 -0.33 31.39
C PRO A 206 14.10 -1.32 31.57
N LYS A 207 15.31 -0.82 31.81
CA LYS A 207 16.44 -1.68 32.16
C LYS A 207 16.12 -2.30 33.52
N ILE A 208 16.09 -3.64 33.59
CA ILE A 208 16.09 -4.34 34.88
C ILE A 208 17.27 -3.76 35.66
N PRO A 209 17.08 -3.21 36.87
CA PRO A 209 18.22 -2.88 37.71
C PRO A 209 18.95 -4.20 37.94
N ILE A 210 20.13 -4.35 37.33
CA ILE A 210 21.06 -5.39 37.73
C ILE A 210 21.47 -4.96 39.14
N PHE A 211 20.80 -5.50 40.14
CA PHE A 211 21.32 -5.52 41.50
C PHE A 211 22.57 -6.39 41.42
N LEU A 212 23.70 -5.79 41.04
CA LEU A 212 25.01 -6.35 41.30
C LEU A 212 25.04 -6.54 42.81
N SER A 213 24.92 -7.80 43.22
CA SER A 213 24.91 -8.20 44.61
C SER A 213 26.26 -7.86 45.26
N GLU A 214 26.41 -6.62 45.72
CA GLU A 214 27.38 -6.26 46.76
C GLU A 214 27.08 -7.01 48.09
N PHE A 215 25.97 -7.76 48.14
CA PHE A 215 25.67 -8.75 49.18
C PHE A 215 26.71 -9.89 49.32
N THR A 216 27.60 -10.08 48.35
CA THR A 216 28.66 -11.10 48.45
C THR A 216 29.90 -10.63 49.25
N GLY A 217 29.98 -9.34 49.58
CA GLY A 217 31.07 -8.78 50.40
C GLY A 217 30.87 -8.94 51.90
N GLU A 218 29.64 -8.88 52.40
CA GLU A 218 29.33 -8.91 53.83
C GLU A 218 29.21 -10.34 54.38
N LEU A 219 28.60 -11.26 53.64
CA LEU A 219 28.51 -12.69 54.02
C LEU A 219 29.88 -13.38 54.13
N LYS A 220 30.88 -12.95 53.33
CA LYS A 220 32.26 -13.48 53.44
C LYS A 220 33.02 -12.92 54.64
N LYS A 221 32.64 -11.76 55.18
CA LYS A 221 33.24 -11.20 56.39
C LYS A 221 32.69 -11.86 57.65
N GLU A 222 31.39 -12.17 57.68
CA GLU A 222 30.77 -12.88 58.81
C GLU A 222 31.28 -14.33 58.94
N GLU A 223 31.38 -15.09 57.83
CA GLU A 223 31.93 -16.45 57.89
C GLU A 223 33.39 -16.52 58.39
N LYS A 224 34.23 -15.53 58.00
CA LYS A 224 35.62 -15.46 58.48
C LYS A 224 35.67 -15.13 59.98
N HIS A 225 34.79 -14.25 60.46
CA HIS A 225 34.73 -13.87 61.87
C HIS A 225 34.23 -15.03 62.76
N GLU A 226 33.28 -15.82 62.27
CA GLU A 226 32.71 -16.96 62.99
C GLU A 226 33.67 -18.17 63.02
N LYS A 227 34.37 -18.45 61.91
CA LYS A 227 35.45 -19.46 61.85
C LYS A 227 36.63 -19.09 62.77
N GLY A 228 36.94 -17.81 62.92
CA GLY A 228 37.95 -17.30 63.86
C GLY A 228 37.58 -17.49 65.33
N ARG A 229 36.31 -17.24 65.69
CA ARG A 229 35.79 -17.45 67.06
C ARG A 229 35.74 -18.92 67.46
N ARG A 230 35.38 -19.83 66.54
CA ARG A 230 35.38 -21.28 66.81
C ARG A 230 36.77 -21.86 67.03
N LYS A 231 37.81 -21.35 66.36
CA LYS A 231 39.20 -21.80 66.58
C LYS A 231 39.78 -21.35 67.94
N ARG A 232 39.38 -20.19 68.47
CA ARG A 232 39.83 -19.72 69.79
C ARG A 232 39.18 -20.46 70.96
N ARG A 233 37.97 -21.00 70.79
CA ARG A 233 37.29 -21.80 71.84
C ARG A 233 37.81 -23.23 72.00
N LYS A 234 38.55 -23.77 71.02
CA LYS A 234 39.16 -25.11 71.10
C LYS A 234 40.61 -25.12 71.64
N ARG A 235 41.14 -23.97 72.07
CA ARG A 235 42.53 -23.80 72.55
C ARG A 235 42.61 -23.32 74.01
N LYS A 236 41.48 -23.23 74.71
CA LYS A 236 41.39 -23.11 76.17
C LYS A 236 40.84 -24.42 76.69
#